data_AF-A0A3N9UNM4-F1
#
_entry.id   AF-A0A3N9UNM4-F1
#
_cell.length_a   1.000
_cell.length_b   1.000
_cell.length_c   1.000
_cell.angle_alpha   90.00
_cell.angle_beta   90.00
_cell.angle_gamma   90.00
#
_symmetry.space_group_name_H-M   'P 1'
#
loop_
_entity.id
_entity.type
_entity.pdbx_description
1 polymer ?
#
loop_
_entity_poly.entity_id
_entity_poly.type
_entity_poly.pdbx_seq_one_letter_code
_entity_poly.pdbx_strand_id
1 'polypeptide(L)'
;DVINSETPGSIVDRISILSLKIYHMAEDAGRTDINEEHRERSLLRLDLLKLQRHDLYGALLTLFDDYLAGRKRMKLYRQFKMYNDPSLNPELYRRRNA
;
A
#
# COMPACT_ATOMS: atom_id res chain seq x y z
N ASP A 1 -15.36 -17.18 -11.49
CA ASP A 1 -14.35 -16.11 -11.57
C ASP A 1 -13.96 -15.66 -10.17
N VAL A 2 -12.68 -15.81 -9.80
CA VAL A 2 -12.16 -15.28 -8.53
C VAL A 2 -11.67 -13.84 -8.78
N ILE A 3 -12.19 -12.88 -8.02
CA ILE A 3 -11.85 -11.45 -8.12
C ILE A 3 -10.99 -11.08 -6.92
N ASN A 4 -9.83 -10.46 -7.16
CA ASN A 4 -8.99 -9.90 -6.09
C ASN A 4 -9.36 -8.44 -5.82
N SER A 5 -9.36 -8.07 -4.54
CA SER A 5 -9.45 -6.67 -4.10
C SER A 5 -8.12 -5.93 -4.25
N GLU A 6 -6.99 -6.62 -4.08
CA GLU A 6 -5.65 -6.05 -4.28
C GLU A 6 -5.26 -6.05 -5.77
N THR A 7 -4.71 -4.93 -6.21
CA THR A 7 -4.14 -4.73 -7.55
C THR A 7 -2.60 -4.78 -7.48
N PRO A 8 -1.90 -5.02 -8.60
CA PRO A 8 -0.44 -4.83 -8.63
C PRO A 8 -0.02 -3.44 -8.14
N GLY A 9 -0.79 -2.41 -8.50
CA GLY A 9 -0.57 -1.04 -8.04
C GLY A 9 -0.67 -0.88 -6.53
N SER A 10 -1.66 -1.51 -5.86
CA SER A 10 -1.77 -1.44 -4.41
C SER A 10 -0.63 -2.18 -3.69
N ILE A 11 -0.12 -3.27 -4.27
CA ILE A 11 1.05 -3.96 -3.73
C ILE A 11 2.31 -3.08 -3.88
N VAL A 12 2.50 -2.43 -5.02
CA VAL A 12 3.61 -1.50 -5.26
C VAL A 12 3.58 -0.29 -4.32
N ASP A 13 2.39 0.26 -4.03
CA ASP A 13 2.23 1.33 -3.03
C ASP A 13 2.71 0.88 -1.65
N ARG A 14 2.30 -0.32 -1.21
CA ARG A 14 2.76 -0.93 0.04
C ARG A 14 4.28 -1.18 0.07
N ILE A 15 4.86 -1.63 -1.04
CA ILE A 15 6.33 -1.81 -1.17
C ILE A 15 7.05 -0.45 -1.03
N SER A 16 6.48 0.60 -1.61
CA SER A 16 7.05 1.95 -1.59
C SER A 16 7.09 2.51 -0.17
N ILE A 17 5.98 2.44 0.58
CA ILE A 17 5.95 2.89 1.97
C ILE A 17 6.86 2.03 2.87
N LEU A 18 6.95 0.72 2.66
CA LEU A 18 7.88 -0.11 3.42
C LEU A 18 9.34 0.27 3.15
N SER A 19 9.68 0.67 1.92
CA SER A 19 11.04 1.10 1.59
C SER A 19 11.45 2.36 2.36
N LEU A 20 10.53 3.32 2.53
CA LEU A 20 10.76 4.50 3.37
C LEU A 20 10.91 4.14 4.86
N LYS A 21 10.07 3.23 5.35
CA LYS A 21 10.17 2.74 6.74
C LYS A 21 11.49 2.02 7.01
N ILE A 22 11.94 1.18 6.07
CA ILE A 22 13.22 0.47 6.16
C ILE A 22 14.37 1.47 6.22
N TYR A 23 14.36 2.51 5.38
CA TYR A 23 15.38 3.54 5.37
C TYR A 23 15.50 4.22 6.75
N HIS A 24 14.40 4.77 7.28
CA HIS A 24 14.45 5.46 8.57
C HIS A 24 14.68 4.53 9.77
N MET A 25 14.21 3.29 9.70
CA MET A 25 14.51 2.30 10.75
C MET A 25 15.99 1.92 10.76
N ALA A 26 16.64 1.87 9.59
CA ALA A 26 18.08 1.66 9.50
C ALA A 26 18.87 2.85 10.06
N GLU A 27 18.42 4.09 9.82
CA GLU A 27 19.00 5.28 10.47
C GLU A 27 18.88 5.20 12.00
N ASP A 28 17.70 4.88 12.53
CA ASP A 28 17.49 4.78 13.98
C ASP A 28 18.31 3.65 14.62
N ALA A 29 18.39 2.49 13.97
CA ALA A 29 19.24 1.39 14.43
C ALA A 29 20.76 1.72 14.34
N GLY A 30 21.15 2.68 13.50
CA GLY A 30 22.53 3.14 13.33
C GLY A 30 22.99 4.17 14.37
N ARG A 31 22.05 4.77 15.11
CA ARG A 31 22.33 5.86 16.07
C ARG A 31 23.27 5.45 17.19
N THR A 32 24.18 6.35 17.56
CA THR A 32 25.13 6.15 18.68
C THR A 32 24.66 6.77 19.99
N ASP A 33 23.55 7.52 19.98
CA ASP A 33 22.97 8.23 21.12
C ASP A 33 21.82 7.45 21.80
N ILE A 34 21.66 6.18 21.47
CA ILE A 34 20.62 5.27 21.99
C ILE A 34 21.25 4.15 22.82
N ASN A 35 20.48 3.59 23.76
CA ASN A 35 20.91 2.43 24.55
C ASN A 35 20.79 1.11 23.74
N GLU A 36 21.42 0.05 24.26
CA GLU A 36 21.47 -1.24 23.57
C GLU A 36 20.08 -1.86 23.37
N GLU A 37 19.21 -1.79 24.38
CA GLU A 37 17.85 -2.34 24.29
C GLU A 37 17.04 -1.67 23.15
N HIS A 38 17.18 -0.34 22.99
CA HIS A 38 16.54 0.37 21.88
C HIS A 38 17.13 -0.05 20.54
N ARG A 39 18.46 -0.16 20.45
CA ARG A 39 19.17 -0.60 19.24
C ARG A 39 18.71 -1.99 18.81
N GLU A 40 18.69 -2.96 19.71
CA GLU A 40 18.22 -4.33 19.45
C GLU A 40 16.77 -4.35 18.96
N ARG A 41 15.89 -3.59 19.61
CA ARG A 41 14.49 -3.47 19.21
C ARG A 41 14.33 -2.84 17.82
N SER A 42 15.13 -1.84 17.49
CA SER A 42 15.12 -1.22 16.16
C SER A 42 15.67 -2.15 15.08
N LEU A 43 16.70 -2.94 15.38
CA LEU A 43 17.21 -3.99 14.48
C LEU A 43 16.15 -5.08 14.21
N LEU A 44 15.48 -5.57 15.26
CA LEU A 44 14.41 -6.55 15.11
C LEU A 44 13.27 -6.02 14.22
N ARG A 45 12.86 -4.76 14.42
CA ARG A 45 11.85 -4.11 13.59
C ARG A 45 12.33 -3.92 12.15
N LEU A 46 13.59 -3.57 11.95
CA LEU A 46 14.19 -3.43 10.62
C LEU A 46 14.12 -4.75 9.85
N ASP A 47 14.44 -5.86 10.50
CA ASP A 47 14.40 -7.18 9.87
C ASP A 47 12.98 -7.61 9.54
N LEU A 48 12.01 -7.35 10.42
CA LEU A 48 10.59 -7.57 10.12
C LEU A 48 10.11 -6.72 8.94
N LEU A 49 10.49 -5.44 8.85
CA LEU A 49 10.13 -4.59 7.72
C LEU A 49 10.73 -5.10 6.39
N LYS A 50 11.98 -5.58 6.42
CA LYS A 50 12.63 -6.19 5.25
C LYS A 50 11.90 -7.47 4.81
N LEU A 51 11.54 -8.34 5.76
CA LEU A 51 10.78 -9.55 5.50
C LEU A 51 9.42 -9.22 4.87
N GLN A 52 8.66 -8.30 5.47
CA GLN A 52 7.37 -7.85 4.93
C GLN A 52 7.49 -7.35 3.49
N ARG A 53 8.54 -6.58 3.18
CA ARG A 53 8.76 -6.09 1.82
C ARG A 53 9.12 -7.23 0.86
N HIS A 54 9.92 -8.19 1.30
CA HIS A 54 10.25 -9.39 0.53
C HIS A 54 9.00 -10.21 0.20
N ASP A 55 8.14 -10.45 1.18
CA ASP A 55 6.88 -11.17 0.99
C ASP A 55 5.97 -10.47 -0.02
N LEU A 56 5.92 -9.13 0.01
CA LEU A 56 5.16 -8.36 -0.99
C LEU A 56 5.73 -8.50 -2.40
N TYR A 57 7.05 -8.57 -2.58
CA TYR A 57 7.64 -8.87 -3.89
C TYR A 57 7.22 -10.27 -4.38
N GLY A 58 7.27 -11.28 -3.51
CA GLY A 58 6.80 -12.63 -3.85
C GLY A 58 5.32 -12.68 -4.22
N ALA A 59 4.48 -11.98 -3.44
CA ALA A 59 3.06 -11.86 -3.71
C ALA A 59 2.77 -11.16 -5.05
N LEU A 60 3.53 -10.10 -5.37
CA LEU A 60 3.42 -9.38 -6.64
C LEU A 60 3.78 -10.26 -7.83
N LEU A 61 4.87 -11.01 -7.74
CA LEU A 61 5.30 -11.94 -8.79
C LEU A 61 4.25 -13.03 -9.02
N THR A 62 3.76 -13.65 -7.94
CA THR A 62 2.69 -14.66 -8.01
C THR A 62 1.43 -14.10 -8.66
N LEU A 63 1.06 -12.87 -8.32
CA LEU A 63 -0.10 -12.21 -8.91
C LEU A 63 0.08 -11.97 -10.41
N PHE A 64 1.28 -11.56 -10.85
CA PHE A 64 1.57 -11.42 -12.27
C PHE A 64 1.52 -12.75 -13.02
N ASP A 65 2.10 -13.81 -12.45
CA ASP A 65 2.05 -15.16 -13.05
C ASP A 65 0.60 -15.65 -13.20
N ASP A 66 -0.25 -15.37 -12.21
CA ASP A 66 -1.68 -15.70 -12.28
C ASP A 66 -2.42 -14.90 -13.37
N TYR A 67 -2.03 -13.65 -13.61
CA TYR A 67 -2.59 -12.84 -14.70
C TYR A 67 -2.10 -13.32 -16.07
N LEU A 68 -0.81 -13.60 -16.22
CA LEU A 68 -0.22 -14.09 -17.46
C LEU A 68 -0.77 -15.46 -17.85
N ALA A 69 -1.04 -16.33 -16.86
CA ALA A 69 -1.65 -17.64 -17.08
C ALA A 69 -3.18 -17.60 -17.21
N GLY A 70 -3.81 -16.43 -17.15
CA GLY A 70 -5.27 -16.28 -17.22
C GLY A 70 -6.04 -16.87 -16.03
N ARG A 71 -5.36 -17.25 -14.94
CA ARG A 71 -5.96 -17.78 -13.71
C ARG A 71 -6.71 -16.71 -12.92
N LYS A 72 -6.27 -15.46 -13.03
CA LYS A 72 -6.93 -14.30 -12.41
C LYS A 72 -7.12 -13.19 -13.44
N ARG A 73 -8.10 -12.33 -13.20
CA ARG A 73 -8.37 -11.16 -14.04
C ARG A 73 -8.61 -9.94 -13.17
N MET A 74 -8.00 -8.82 -13.54
CA MET A 74 -8.28 -7.53 -12.90
C MET A 74 -9.56 -6.94 -13.50
N LYS A 75 -10.49 -6.53 -12.65
CA LYS A 75 -11.69 -5.80 -13.06
C LYS A 75 -11.65 -4.40 -12.47
N LEU A 76 -11.42 -3.41 -13.34
CA LEU A 76 -11.36 -2.01 -12.95
C LEU A 76 -12.77 -1.42 -13.03
N TYR A 77 -13.28 -0.93 -11.91
CA TYR A 77 -14.52 -0.17 -11.86
C TYR A 77 -14.19 1.32 -11.93
N ARG A 78 -14.96 2.08 -12.71
CA ARG A 78 -14.90 3.55 -12.66
C ARG A 78 -15.37 3.99 -11.28
N GLN A 79 -14.63 4.92 -10.67
CA GLN A 79 -15.07 5.53 -9.42
C GLN A 79 -16.21 6.50 -9.71
N PHE A 80 -17.34 6.33 -9.03
CA PHE A 80 -18.47 7.26 -9.08
C PHE A 80 -18.38 8.24 -7.91
N LYS A 81 -17.79 9.41 -8.17
CA LYS A 81 -17.63 10.48 -7.17
C LYS A 81 -18.73 11.52 -7.35
N MET A 82 -19.75 11.49 -6.48
CA MET A 82 -20.89 12.43 -6.57
C MET A 82 -20.46 13.90 -6.45
N TYR A 83 -19.43 14.19 -5.65
CA TYR A 83 -18.98 15.56 -5.42
C TYR A 83 -18.36 16.24 -6.65
N ASN A 84 -17.96 15.47 -7.67
CA ASN A 84 -17.42 16.00 -8.92
C ASN A 84 -18.52 16.40 -9.92
N ASP A 85 -19.77 16.00 -9.67
CA ASP A 85 -20.91 16.33 -10.53
C ASP A 85 -21.84 17.30 -9.79
N PRO A 86 -21.97 18.56 -10.23
CA PRO A 86 -22.86 19.54 -9.60
C PRO A 86 -24.32 19.12 -9.50
N SER A 87 -24.80 18.22 -10.37
CA SER A 87 -26.17 17.68 -10.31
C SER A 87 -26.35 16.60 -9.25
N LEU A 88 -25.26 15.94 -8.83
CA LEU A 88 -25.27 14.89 -7.81
C LEU A 88 -24.73 15.36 -6.46
N ASN A 89 -24.06 16.52 -6.41
CA ASN A 89 -23.48 17.06 -5.19
C ASN A 89 -24.55 17.73 -4.29
N PRO A 90 -24.86 17.17 -3.11
CA PRO A 90 -25.91 17.70 -2.24
C PRO A 90 -25.68 19.10 -1.74
N GLU A 91 -24.43 19.54 -1.61
CA GLU A 91 -24.13 20.90 -1.21
C GLU A 91 -24.48 21.91 -2.32
N LEU A 92 -24.30 21.53 -3.59
CA LEU A 92 -24.48 22.43 -4.71
C LEU A 92 -25.96 22.60 -5.08
N TYR A 93 -26.74 21.51 -5.14
CA TYR A 93 -28.17 21.64 -5.44
C TYR A 93 -29.00 22.15 -4.26
N ARG A 94 -28.60 21.91 -3.00
CA ARG A 94 -29.30 22.51 -1.83
C ARG A 94 -29.12 24.02 -1.77
N ARG A 95 -27.93 24.54 -2.08
CA ARG A 95 -27.67 25.99 -2.16
C ARG A 95 -28.44 26.70 -3.27
N ARG A 96 -28.79 25.99 -4.34
CA ARG A 96 -29.53 26.54 -5.48
C ARG A 96 -31.05 26.62 -5.23
N ASN A 97 -31.55 25.80 -4.30
CA ASN A 97 -32.97 25.71 -3.94
C ASN A 97 -33.31 26.40 -2.61
N ALA A 98 -32.34 27.11 -2.00
CA ALA A 98 -32.49 27.93 -0.81
C ALA A 98 -32.48 29.41 -1.23
#